data_AF-A0A7L0YW85-F1
#
_entry.id   AF-A0A7L0YW85-F1
#
_cell.length_a   1.000
_cell.length_b   1.000
_cell.length_c   1.000
_cell.angle_alpha   90.00
_cell.angle_beta   90.00
_cell.angle_gamma   90.00
#
_symmetry.space_group_name_H-M   'P 1'
#
loop_
_entity.id
_entity.type
_entity.pdbx_description
1 polymer ?
#
loop_
_entity_poly.entity_id
_entity_poly.type
_entity_poly.pdbx_seq_one_letter_code
_entity_poly.pdbx_strand_id
1 'polypeptide(L)'
;MDRVYEKPLPEERLFGILPNCSHAYCVGCIRKWRRSRNFQSTVIKACPECRITSNYYIPHKYWISDVGEKEKLIRAFKARTGKIRCKFFLRGNCPFRSECIYLHELPANWLRRHRQRQLKMPAVFIPSSSESSDEEDE
;
A
#
# COMPACT_ATOMS: atom_id res chain seq x y z
N MET A 1 -21.57 -20.74 5.10
CA MET A 1 -21.36 -19.54 4.26
C MET A 1 -22.47 -18.55 4.58
N ASP A 2 -22.14 -17.33 5.03
CA ASP A 2 -23.14 -16.29 5.33
C ASP A 2 -23.67 -15.64 4.06
N ARG A 3 -24.99 -15.46 3.95
CA ARG A 3 -25.65 -14.79 2.81
C ARG A 3 -25.59 -13.28 3.03
N VAL A 4 -24.70 -12.60 2.30
CA VAL A 4 -24.42 -11.16 2.45
C VAL A 4 -25.68 -10.30 2.32
N TYR A 5 -26.60 -10.66 1.43
CA TYR A 5 -27.83 -9.90 1.19
C TYR A 5 -28.84 -9.95 2.34
N GLU A 6 -28.75 -10.95 3.20
CA GLU A 6 -29.69 -11.17 4.31
C GLU A 6 -29.28 -10.43 5.59
N LYS A 7 -28.14 -9.73 5.56
CA LYS A 7 -27.66 -9.01 6.74
C LYS A 7 -28.63 -7.89 7.15
N PRO A 8 -28.81 -7.66 8.46
CA PRO A 8 -29.81 -6.71 8.97
C PRO A 8 -29.49 -5.28 8.53
N LEU A 9 -28.21 -4.90 8.53
CA LEU A 9 -27.75 -3.56 8.18
C LEU A 9 -27.42 -3.47 6.67
N PRO A 10 -27.98 -2.51 5.92
CA PRO A 10 -27.67 -2.30 4.51
C PRO A 10 -26.17 -2.10 4.23
N GLU A 11 -25.45 -1.46 5.14
CA GLU A 11 -24.00 -1.22 5.04
C GLU A 11 -23.16 -2.49 5.11
N GLU A 12 -23.71 -3.56 5.70
CA GLU A 12 -23.06 -4.86 5.78
C GLU A 12 -23.36 -5.75 4.58
N ARG A 13 -24.34 -5.37 3.73
CA ARG A 13 -24.70 -6.05 2.49
C ARG A 13 -23.72 -5.73 1.34
N LEU A 14 -22.45 -5.57 1.68
CA LEU A 14 -21.37 -5.28 0.74
C LEU A 14 -20.39 -6.45 0.71
N PHE A 15 -19.92 -6.75 -0.48
CA PHE A 15 -18.85 -7.68 -0.74
C PHE A 15 -17.51 -6.95 -0.70
N GLY A 16 -16.53 -7.53 -0.01
CA GLY A 16 -15.12 -7.19 -0.14
C GLY A 16 -14.50 -8.01 -1.26
N ILE A 17 -14.31 -7.39 -2.41
CA ILE A 17 -13.70 -8.00 -3.59
C ILE A 17 -12.18 -7.90 -3.48
N LEU A 18 -11.47 -9.02 -3.61
CA LEU A 18 -10.02 -9.03 -3.63
C LEU A 18 -9.52 -8.83 -5.08
N PRO A 19 -8.62 -7.87 -5.35
CA PRO A 19 -8.08 -7.65 -6.70
C PRO A 19 -7.39 -8.89 -7.29
N ASN A 20 -6.65 -9.65 -6.47
CA ASN A 20 -5.73 -10.67 -6.99
C ASN A 20 -6.31 -12.09 -7.04
N CYS A 21 -7.57 -12.31 -6.64
CA CYS A 21 -8.23 -13.62 -6.73
C CYS A 21 -9.75 -13.48 -6.95
N SER A 22 -10.43 -14.51 -7.44
CA SER A 22 -11.89 -14.51 -7.67
C SER A 22 -12.74 -14.59 -6.40
N HIS A 23 -12.12 -14.88 -5.24
CA HIS A 23 -12.84 -15.00 -3.96
C HIS A 23 -13.38 -13.65 -3.49
N ALA A 24 -14.61 -13.67 -2.98
CA ALA A 24 -15.31 -12.53 -2.41
C ALA A 24 -15.89 -12.90 -1.05
N TYR A 25 -15.85 -11.94 -0.12
CA TYR A 25 -16.33 -12.13 1.25
C TYR A 25 -17.26 -11.01 1.63
N CYS A 26 -18.06 -11.19 2.68
CA CYS A 26 -18.71 -10.05 3.30
C CYS A 26 -17.66 -9.04 3.81
N VAL A 27 -17.93 -7.73 3.74
CA VAL A 27 -16.98 -6.71 4.22
C VAL A 27 -16.59 -6.91 5.69
N GLY A 28 -17.52 -7.33 6.54
CA GLY A 28 -17.24 -7.66 7.95
C GLY A 28 -16.25 -8.83 8.10
N CYS A 29 -16.39 -9.85 7.25
CA CYS A 29 -15.60 -11.08 7.26
C CYS A 29 -14.14 -10.78 6.89
N ILE A 30 -13.92 -10.06 5.78
CA ILE A 30 -12.56 -9.70 5.34
C ILE A 30 -11.91 -8.68 6.30
N ARG A 31 -12.68 -7.80 6.96
CA ARG A 31 -12.17 -6.93 8.04
C ARG A 31 -11.69 -7.76 9.23
N LYS A 32 -12.47 -8.75 9.67
CA LYS A 32 -12.09 -9.62 10.79
C LYS A 32 -10.82 -10.38 10.47
N TRP A 33 -10.71 -10.94 9.26
CA TRP A 33 -9.51 -11.61 8.77
C TRP A 33 -8.28 -10.70 8.82
N ARG A 34 -8.36 -9.50 8.23
CA ARG A 34 -7.25 -8.54 8.17
C ARG A 34 -6.85 -7.93 9.51
N ARG A 35 -7.72 -7.99 10.52
CA ARG A 35 -7.45 -7.52 11.90
C ARG A 35 -6.91 -8.62 12.81
N SER A 36 -6.95 -9.88 12.37
CA SER A 36 -6.42 -10.99 13.16
C SER A 36 -4.95 -10.75 13.48
N ARG A 37 -4.57 -10.97 14.75
CA ARG A 37 -3.18 -10.86 15.22
C ARG A 37 -2.50 -12.23 15.37
N ASN A 38 -3.26 -13.30 15.14
CA ASN A 38 -2.81 -14.67 15.37
C ASN A 38 -1.91 -15.17 14.23
N PHE A 39 -1.78 -14.40 13.14
CA PHE A 39 -1.03 -14.77 11.96
C PHE A 39 -0.07 -13.66 11.53
N GLN A 40 0.97 -14.04 10.79
CA GLN A 40 1.90 -13.09 10.20
C GLN A 40 1.20 -12.12 9.22
N SER A 41 1.79 -10.94 9.04
CA SER A 41 1.21 -9.88 8.22
C SER A 41 0.95 -10.29 6.76
N THR A 42 1.75 -11.21 6.22
CA THR A 42 1.61 -11.79 4.86
C THR A 42 0.35 -12.62 4.74
N VAL A 43 0.01 -13.40 5.77
CA VAL A 43 -1.16 -14.27 5.81
C VAL A 43 -2.45 -13.46 5.93
N ILE A 44 -2.50 -12.49 6.86
CA ILE A 44 -3.72 -11.67 7.05
C ILE A 44 -3.98 -10.72 5.88
N LYS A 45 -2.97 -10.42 5.05
CA LYS A 45 -3.11 -9.69 3.78
C LYS A 45 -3.47 -10.60 2.61
N ALA A 46 -3.47 -11.91 2.79
CA ALA A 46 -3.82 -12.87 1.75
C ALA A 46 -5.30 -13.23 1.76
N CYS A 47 -5.76 -13.84 0.68
CA CYS A 47 -7.07 -14.47 0.62
C CYS A 47 -7.18 -15.63 1.63
N PRO A 48 -8.25 -15.73 2.44
CA PRO A 48 -8.48 -16.86 3.35
C PRO A 48 -8.42 -18.23 2.68
N GLU A 49 -8.93 -18.33 1.45
CA GLU A 49 -9.02 -19.59 0.68
C GLU A 49 -7.74 -19.90 -0.09
N CYS A 50 -7.37 -19.05 -1.07
CA CYS A 50 -6.26 -19.36 -1.97
C CYS A 50 -4.90 -18.78 -1.55
N ARG A 51 -4.83 -18.03 -0.45
CA ARG A 51 -3.59 -17.42 0.07
C ARG A 51 -2.84 -16.49 -0.89
N ILE A 52 -3.46 -16.11 -2.01
CA ILE A 52 -2.94 -15.06 -2.88
C ILE A 52 -2.96 -13.73 -2.12
N THR A 53 -1.82 -13.04 -2.09
CA THR A 53 -1.66 -11.76 -1.38
C THR A 53 -2.47 -10.66 -2.05
N SER A 54 -3.12 -9.83 -1.25
CA SER A 54 -3.92 -8.71 -1.72
C SER A 54 -3.83 -7.56 -0.71
N ASN A 55 -3.06 -6.51 -0.98
CA ASN A 55 -2.84 -5.45 0.00
C ASN A 55 -4.10 -4.68 0.42
N TYR A 56 -5.12 -4.64 -0.43
CA TYR A 56 -6.40 -4.00 -0.16
C TYR A 56 -7.56 -4.86 -0.63
N TYR A 57 -8.79 -4.44 -0.31
CA TYR A 57 -10.03 -5.00 -0.85
C TYR A 57 -10.96 -3.87 -1.27
N ILE A 58 -11.86 -4.14 -2.22
CA ILE A 58 -12.79 -3.15 -2.77
C ILE A 58 -14.20 -3.47 -2.26
N PRO A 59 -14.84 -2.58 -1.47
CA PRO A 59 -16.24 -2.75 -1.11
C PRO A 59 -17.13 -2.52 -2.34
N HIS A 60 -17.99 -3.48 -2.66
CA HIS A 60 -18.90 -3.44 -3.81
C HIS A 60 -20.25 -4.09 -3.46
N LYS A 61 -21.35 -3.63 -4.08
CA LYS A 61 -22.70 -4.12 -3.79
C LYS A 61 -22.95 -5.53 -4.32
N TYR A 62 -22.30 -5.88 -5.42
CA TYR A 62 -22.48 -7.16 -6.11
C TYR A 62 -21.17 -7.94 -6.14
N TRP A 63 -21.28 -9.27 -6.08
CA TRP A 63 -20.18 -10.15 -6.46
C TRP A 63 -19.99 -10.08 -7.99
N ILE A 64 -18.75 -9.84 -8.40
CA ILE A 64 -18.31 -9.87 -9.79
C ILE A 64 -17.61 -11.21 -10.06
N SER A 65 -18.17 -12.01 -10.97
CA SER A 65 -17.55 -13.24 -11.50
C SER A 65 -16.71 -12.97 -12.75
N ASP A 66 -17.09 -11.99 -13.56
CA ASP A 66 -16.38 -11.64 -14.80
C ASP A 66 -15.04 -10.95 -14.54
N VAL A 67 -14.01 -11.37 -15.26
CA VAL A 67 -12.64 -10.84 -15.10
C VAL A 67 -12.55 -9.40 -15.64
N GLY A 68 -13.24 -9.10 -16.74
CA GLY A 68 -13.22 -7.78 -17.37
C GLY A 68 -13.91 -6.70 -16.53
N GLU A 69 -15.09 -7.01 -15.99
CA GLU A 69 -15.80 -6.15 -15.04
C GLU A 69 -14.99 -5.93 -13.77
N LYS A 70 -14.35 -6.99 -13.26
CA LYS A 70 -13.51 -6.90 -12.06
C LYS A 70 -12.31 -6.00 -12.31
N GLU A 71 -11.67 -6.11 -13.46
CA GLU A 71 -10.53 -5.25 -13.81
C GLU A 71 -10.97 -3.78 -13.94
N LYS A 72 -12.12 -3.51 -14.56
CA LYS A 72 -12.72 -2.16 -14.61
C LYS A 72 -12.97 -1.61 -13.21
N LEU A 73 -13.52 -2.42 -12.29
CA LEU A 73 -13.73 -2.01 -10.90
C LEU A 73 -12.40 -1.68 -10.21
N ILE A 74 -11.38 -2.53 -10.38
CA ILE A 74 -10.05 -2.31 -9.80
C ILE A 74 -9.45 -1.00 -10.31
N ARG A 75 -9.52 -0.77 -11.63
CA ARG A 75 -8.99 0.44 -12.27
C ARG A 75 -9.69 1.69 -11.79
N ALA A 76 -11.03 1.69 -11.77
CA ALA A 76 -11.83 2.81 -11.29
C ALA A 76 -11.60 3.09 -9.79
N PHE A 77 -11.43 2.04 -8.99
CA PHE A 77 -11.11 2.18 -7.57
C PHE A 77 -9.73 2.81 -7.36
N LYS A 78 -8.68 2.28 -8.02
CA LYS A 78 -7.33 2.85 -7.97
C LYS A 78 -7.31 4.31 -8.43
N ALA A 79 -8.01 4.65 -9.51
CA ALA A 79 -8.09 6.03 -10.02
C ALA A 79 -8.76 7.01 -9.05
N ARG A 80 -9.80 6.57 -8.31
CA ARG A 80 -10.44 7.40 -7.28
C ARG A 80 -9.57 7.52 -6.03
N THR A 81 -9.05 6.41 -5.52
CA THR A 81 -8.26 6.40 -4.29
C THR A 81 -6.89 7.05 -4.47
N GLY A 82 -6.30 6.93 -5.65
CA GLY A 82 -5.04 7.57 -6.01
C GLY A 82 -5.11 9.10 -6.11
N LYS A 83 -6.29 9.72 -6.00
CA LYS A 83 -6.44 11.18 -5.84
C LYS A 83 -6.48 11.61 -4.37
N ILE A 84 -6.71 10.67 -3.46
CA ILE A 84 -6.82 10.92 -2.03
C ILE A 84 -5.43 10.82 -1.42
N ARG A 85 -4.97 11.89 -0.75
CA ARG A 85 -3.67 11.91 -0.08
C ARG A 85 -3.57 10.84 0.99
N CYS A 86 -2.46 10.10 0.98
CA CYS A 86 -2.19 9.06 1.96
C CYS A 86 -1.90 9.67 3.34
N LYS A 87 -2.81 9.47 4.29
CA LYS A 87 -2.66 9.92 5.68
C LYS A 87 -1.39 9.39 6.36
N PHE A 88 -0.95 8.16 6.01
CA PHE A 88 0.26 7.56 6.57
C PHE A 88 1.54 8.15 5.96
N PHE A 89 1.52 8.44 4.65
CA PHE A 89 2.63 9.10 3.98
C PHE A 89 2.84 10.52 4.52
N LEU A 90 1.75 11.27 4.74
CA LEU A 90 1.82 12.60 5.36
C LEU A 90 2.38 12.58 6.79
N ARG A 91 2.31 11.43 7.48
CA ARG A 91 2.93 11.21 8.80
C ARG A 91 4.40 10.77 8.72
N GLY A 92 4.94 10.60 7.52
CA GLY A 92 6.35 10.28 7.27
C GLY A 92 6.66 8.81 6.96
N ASN A 93 5.76 7.86 7.27
CA ASN A 93 5.99 6.45 6.96
C ASN A 93 4.70 5.74 6.56
N CYS A 94 4.59 5.39 5.27
CA CYS A 94 3.50 4.56 4.76
C CYS A 94 3.92 3.08 4.75
N PRO A 95 3.18 2.18 5.42
CA PRO A 95 3.54 0.76 5.48
C PRO A 95 3.41 0.05 4.12
N PHE A 96 2.73 0.66 3.15
CA PHE A 96 2.52 0.13 1.80
C PHE A 96 3.53 0.64 0.77
N ARG A 97 4.36 1.65 1.11
CA ARG A 97 5.40 2.20 0.23
C ARG A 97 4.90 2.44 -1.20
N SER A 98 5.52 1.83 -2.22
CA SER A 98 5.15 1.94 -3.64
C SER A 98 3.84 1.24 -4.01
N GLU A 99 3.36 0.31 -3.19
CA GLU A 99 2.12 -0.44 -3.41
C GLU A 99 0.89 0.24 -2.78
N CYS A 100 1.05 1.48 -2.28
CA CYS A 100 -0.05 2.22 -1.69
C CYS A 100 -1.07 2.63 -2.76
N ILE A 101 -2.35 2.40 -2.49
CA ILE A 101 -3.45 2.83 -3.35
C ILE A 101 -3.79 4.32 -3.23
N TYR A 102 -3.19 5.02 -2.27
CA TYR A 102 -3.41 6.44 -1.97
C TYR A 102 -2.24 7.29 -2.51
N LEU A 103 -2.51 8.57 -2.74
CA LEU A 103 -1.53 9.50 -3.31
C LEU A 103 -0.38 9.80 -2.34
N HIS A 104 0.85 9.60 -2.79
CA HIS A 104 2.10 9.90 -2.07
C HIS A 104 2.74 11.20 -2.60
N GLU A 105 2.00 12.30 -2.54
CA GLU A 105 2.53 13.63 -2.88
C GLU A 105 2.83 14.43 -1.62
N LEU A 106 4.05 14.97 -1.53
CA LEU A 106 4.39 15.99 -0.54
C LEU A 106 3.85 17.34 -1.02
N PRO A 107 3.18 18.13 -0.15
CA PRO A 107 2.81 19.49 -0.53
C PRO A 107 4.06 20.28 -0.92
N ALA A 108 3.97 21.12 -1.94
CA ALA A 108 5.12 21.91 -2.43
C ALA A 108 5.83 22.71 -1.31
N ASN A 109 5.12 23.07 -0.23
CA ASN A 109 5.70 23.76 0.93
C ASN A 109 6.58 22.86 1.85
N TRP A 110 6.50 21.53 1.74
CA TRP A 110 7.32 20.57 2.50
C TRP A 110 8.67 20.27 1.85
N LEU A 111 8.81 20.50 0.54
CA LEU A 111 10.09 20.42 -0.17
C LEU A 111 11.14 21.38 0.41
N ARG A 112 10.70 22.55 0.92
CA ARG A 112 11.61 23.52 1.55
C ARG A 112 12.21 23.01 2.87
N ARG A 113 11.44 22.26 3.68
CA ARG A 113 11.92 21.70 4.96
C ARG A 113 12.75 20.42 4.79
N HIS A 114 12.44 19.60 3.79
CA HIS A 114 13.21 18.36 3.55
C HIS A 114 14.56 18.61 2.89
N ARG A 115 14.68 19.63 2.01
CA ARG A 115 15.96 20.08 1.47
C ARG A 115 16.89 20.64 2.57
N GLN A 116 16.34 21.32 3.57
CA GLN A 116 17.11 21.79 4.74
C GLN A 116 17.59 20.65 5.67
N ARG A 117 16.89 19.50 5.71
CA ARG A 117 17.34 18.33 6.48
C ARG A 117 18.39 17.48 5.76
N GLN A 118 18.32 17.38 4.43
CA GLN A 118 19.34 16.69 3.62
C GLN A 118 20.68 17.45 3.57
N LEU A 119 20.67 18.78 3.75
CA LEU A 119 21.88 19.61 3.84
C LEU A 119 22.52 19.65 5.25
N LYS A 120 21.95 18.94 6.24
CA LYS A 120 22.48 18.82 7.62
C LYS A 120 23.16 17.47 7.89
N MET A 121 23.68 16.81 6.86
CA MET A 121 24.76 15.84 7.08
C MET A 121 26.02 16.65 7.42
N PRO A 122 26.71 16.41 8.56
CA PRO A 122 28.02 16.99 8.76
C PRO A 122 28.91 16.46 7.64
N ALA A 123 29.61 17.37 6.94
CA ALA A 123 30.73 16.99 6.11
C ALA A 123 31.75 16.33 7.05
N VAL A 124 31.74 15.00 7.11
CA VAL A 124 32.87 14.27 7.67
C VAL A 124 34.02 14.59 6.72
N PHE A 125 34.92 15.44 7.20
CA PHE A 125 36.22 15.67 6.60
C PHE A 125 36.85 14.30 6.33
N ILE A 126 36.93 13.93 5.06
CA ILE A 126 37.86 12.91 4.60
C ILE A 126 39.14 13.68 4.28
N PRO A 127 40.23 13.54 5.03
CA PRO A 127 41.51 14.12 4.63
C PRO A 127 41.92 13.45 3.32
N SER A 128 42.20 14.25 2.28
CA SER A 128 42.78 13.79 1.04
C SER A 128 44.08 13.04 1.32
N SER A 129 44.08 11.72 1.14
CA SER A 129 45.31 10.97 0.93
C SER A 129 45.49 10.84 -0.58
N SER A 130 46.21 11.78 -1.17
CA SER A 130 46.71 11.67 -2.53
C SER A 130 47.96 12.52 -2.65
N GLU A 131 49.07 11.94 -2.18
CA GLU A 131 50.40 12.27 -2.65
C GLU A 131 50.86 11.03 -3.41
N SER A 132 50.81 11.11 -4.74
CA SER A 132 51.47 10.20 -5.66
C SER A 132 52.40 11.00 -6.56
N SER A 133 53.41 10.30 -7.08
CA SER A 133 54.39 10.70 -8.10
C SER A 133 55.71 11.26 -7.53
N ASP A 134 56.91 10.84 -7.93
CA ASP A 134 57.36 9.88 -8.96
C ASP A 134 58.93 9.82 -8.92
N GLU A 135 59.54 8.66 -9.28
CA GLU A 135 60.88 8.41 -9.89
C GLU A 135 62.18 8.73 -9.05
N GLU A 136 63.40 8.17 -9.21
CA GLU A 136 64.15 7.45 -10.25
C GLU A 136 65.23 6.50 -9.65
N ASP A 137 65.61 5.49 -10.45
CA ASP A 137 66.91 4.83 -10.73
C ASP A 137 68.09 4.61 -9.74
N GLU A 138 68.71 3.43 -10.01
CA GLU A 138 70.04 2.84 -9.69
C GLU A 138 70.28 2.08 -8.36
#